data_AF-A0A511YFY8-F1
#
_entry.id   AF-A0A511YFY8-F1
#
_cell.length_a   1.000
_cell.length_b   1.000
_cell.length_c   1.000
_cell.angle_alpha   90.00
_cell.angle_beta   90.00
_cell.angle_gamma   90.00
#
_symmetry.space_group_name_H-M   'P 1'
#
loop_
_entity.id
_entity.type
_entity.pdbx_description
1 polymer ?
#
loop_
_entity_poly.entity_id
_entity_poly.type
_entity_poly.pdbx_seq_one_letter_code
_entity_poly.pdbx_strand_id
1 'polypeptide(L)'
;MTKQEIIQKAYGKHWEAVKDFVNMEDGSCCGVEYSGWKQINNHPSLNEMGIYQEDNFAKTWYDPHQNKHFWIPISLENIENNNGWIKIESEDNLPTDTNVNYFYCQMGNFSNRSTSAMDLAASYRFYKDSNAELTHYKPVEKPKPPIY
;
A
#
# COMPACT_ATOMS: atom_id res chain seq x y z
N MET A 1 1.04 14.67 0.52
CA MET A 1 1.24 13.87 1.73
C MET A 1 2.37 12.92 1.45
N THR A 2 3.42 12.92 2.28
CA THR A 2 4.58 12.05 2.11
C THR A 2 4.24 10.62 2.54
N LYS A 3 5.07 9.65 2.16
CA LYS A 3 4.91 8.25 2.61
C LYS A 3 4.96 8.16 4.14
N GLN A 4 5.84 8.94 4.77
CA GLN A 4 5.96 9.01 6.22
C GLN A 4 4.70 9.57 6.90
N GLU A 5 4.10 10.62 6.35
CA GLU A 5 2.85 11.19 6.87
C GLU A 5 1.67 10.21 6.76
N ILE A 6 1.61 9.44 5.67
CA ILE A 6 0.59 8.39 5.48
C ILE A 6 0.76 7.28 6.51
N ILE A 7 2.00 6.81 6.71
CA ILE A 7 2.34 5.81 7.73
C ILE A 7 1.93 6.32 9.10
N GLN A 8 2.40 7.51 9.51
CA GLN A 8 2.03 8.11 10.80
C GLN A 8 0.50 8.20 11.00
N LYS A 9 -0.22 8.65 9.97
CA LYS A 9 -1.68 8.78 10.03
C LYS A 9 -2.38 7.43 10.17
N ALA A 10 -1.87 6.38 9.52
CA ALA A 10 -2.46 5.05 9.58
C ALA A 10 -2.36 4.40 10.96
N TYR A 11 -1.26 4.64 11.67
CA TYR A 11 -1.10 4.22 13.06
C TYR A 11 -1.95 5.05 14.03
N GLY A 12 -2.31 6.28 13.66
CA GLY A 12 -3.29 7.10 14.36
C GLY A 12 -2.93 7.27 15.85
N LYS A 13 -3.85 6.90 16.74
CA LYS A 13 -3.64 7.01 18.19
C LYS A 13 -2.52 6.11 18.74
N HIS A 14 -2.10 5.10 17.98
CA HIS A 14 -1.05 4.17 18.38
C HIS A 14 0.34 4.65 17.96
N TRP A 15 0.45 5.69 17.11
CA TRP A 15 1.70 6.17 16.53
C TRP A 15 2.77 6.44 17.59
N GLU A 16 2.46 7.21 18.63
CA GLU A 16 3.44 7.58 19.65
C GLU A 16 4.03 6.37 20.39
N ALA A 17 3.27 5.27 20.49
CA ALA A 17 3.72 4.08 21.19
C ALA A 17 4.62 3.19 20.31
N VAL A 18 4.50 3.29 18.98
CA VAL A 18 5.15 2.36 18.03
C VAL A 18 6.15 3.02 17.09
N LYS A 19 6.18 4.35 16.98
CA LYS A 19 6.97 5.11 15.99
C LYS A 19 8.45 4.71 15.90
N ASP A 20 9.06 4.32 17.02
CA ASP A 20 10.48 3.92 17.08
C ASP A 20 10.72 2.50 16.54
N PHE A 21 9.65 1.77 16.25
CA PHE A 21 9.65 0.37 15.79
C PHE A 21 9.01 0.19 14.41
N VAL A 22 8.45 1.26 13.84
CA VAL A 22 7.86 1.25 12.51
C VAL A 22 8.95 1.42 11.46
N ASN A 23 9.00 0.49 10.51
CA ASN A 23 9.77 0.65 9.30
C ASN A 23 9.09 1.71 8.42
N MET A 24 9.76 2.84 8.20
CA MET A 24 9.22 3.96 7.42
C MET A 24 9.20 3.71 5.91
N GLU A 25 9.76 2.58 5.45
CA GLU A 25 9.71 2.17 4.05
C GLU A 25 8.40 1.46 3.71
N ASP A 26 7.86 0.61 4.57
CA ASP A 26 6.66 -0.20 4.27
C ASP A 26 5.54 0.00 5.30
N GLY A 27 5.81 0.71 6.39
CA GLY A 27 4.87 0.90 7.49
C GLY A 27 4.66 -0.34 8.34
N SER A 28 5.48 -1.39 8.20
CA SER A 28 5.45 -2.55 9.07
C SER A 28 6.05 -2.24 10.43
N CYS A 29 5.54 -2.87 11.47
CA CYS A 29 6.11 -2.85 12.81
C CYS A 29 6.40 -4.28 13.24
N CYS A 30 7.57 -4.51 13.81
CA CYS A 30 7.95 -5.82 14.33
C CYS A 30 7.26 -6.06 15.67
N GLY A 31 6.67 -7.24 15.86
CA GLY A 31 6.30 -7.79 17.16
C GLY A 31 7.39 -8.76 17.65
N VAL A 32 7.55 -8.86 18.97
CA VAL A 32 8.55 -9.71 19.64
C VAL A 32 8.39 -11.20 19.34
N GLU A 33 9.51 -11.94 19.41
CA GLU A 33 9.61 -13.40 19.29
C GLU A 33 8.71 -14.16 20.29
N TYR A 34 8.03 -15.21 19.80
CA TYR A 34 7.56 -16.33 20.61
C TYR A 34 8.63 -17.44 20.64
N SER A 35 9.83 -17.14 21.15
CA SER A 35 10.76 -18.19 21.56
C SER A 35 10.59 -18.38 23.08
N GLY A 36 10.23 -19.59 23.50
CA GLY A 36 9.81 -19.88 24.88
C GLY A 36 10.72 -19.24 25.94
N TRP A 37 10.11 -18.52 26.88
CA TRP A 37 10.76 -18.05 28.12
C TRP A 37 11.97 -17.13 27.98
N LYS A 38 11.83 -15.99 27.29
CA LYS A 38 12.33 -14.68 27.73
C LYS A 38 11.93 -13.64 26.69
N GLN A 39 11.42 -12.48 27.11
CA GLN A 39 11.40 -11.25 26.32
C GLN A 39 12.85 -10.91 25.95
N ILE A 40 13.36 -11.50 24.87
CA ILE A 40 14.61 -11.08 24.27
C ILE A 40 14.17 -9.97 23.31
N ASN A 41 14.44 -8.73 23.75
CA ASN A 41 14.05 -7.43 23.22
C ASN A 41 12.85 -6.81 23.96
N ASN A 42 13.10 -5.64 24.56
CA ASN A 42 12.16 -4.76 25.28
C ASN A 42 11.04 -4.20 24.38
N HIS A 43 10.44 -5.01 23.52
CA HIS A 43 9.38 -4.56 22.65
C HIS A 43 8.03 -4.95 23.29
N PRO A 44 7.15 -3.99 23.60
CA PRO A 44 5.82 -4.34 24.08
C PRO A 44 5.07 -5.04 22.95
N SER A 45 4.48 -6.20 23.22
CA SER A 45 3.59 -6.88 22.29
C SER A 45 2.37 -5.99 22.02
N LEU A 46 1.73 -6.13 20.85
CA LEU A 46 0.47 -5.43 20.53
C LEU A 46 -0.60 -5.60 21.63
N ASN A 47 -0.58 -6.74 22.32
CA ASN A 47 -1.42 -7.02 23.49
C ASN A 47 -1.05 -6.15 24.69
N GLU A 48 0.24 -6.02 25.00
CA GLU A 48 0.73 -5.13 26.07
C GLU A 48 0.48 -3.65 25.76
N MET A 49 0.40 -3.30 24.47
CA MET A 49 0.07 -1.95 24.00
C MET A 49 -1.45 -1.69 23.87
N GLY A 50 -2.29 -2.69 24.10
CA GLY A 50 -3.75 -2.58 23.97
C GLY A 50 -4.25 -2.42 22.52
N ILE A 51 -3.42 -2.73 21.53
CA ILE A 51 -3.70 -2.52 20.08
C ILE A 51 -4.43 -3.74 19.49
N TYR A 52 -4.15 -4.95 19.99
CA TYR A 52 -4.68 -6.19 19.41
C TYR A 52 -6.19 -6.40 19.57
N GLN A 53 -6.83 -5.63 20.47
CA GLN A 53 -8.27 -5.75 20.74
C GLN A 53 -9.15 -4.94 19.78
N GLU A 54 -8.55 -4.17 18.87
CA GLU A 54 -9.30 -3.49 17.80
C GLU A 54 -9.39 -4.42 16.59
N ASP A 55 -10.49 -5.17 16.54
CA ASP A 55 -10.85 -5.99 15.39
C ASP A 55 -10.67 -5.17 14.10
N ASN A 56 -9.74 -5.59 13.24
CA ASN A 56 -9.40 -4.99 11.94
C ASN A 56 -8.44 -3.79 11.93
N PHE A 57 -7.70 -3.49 13.00
CA PHE A 57 -6.67 -2.44 12.91
C PHE A 57 -5.48 -2.85 12.02
N ALA A 58 -4.94 -4.05 12.20
CA ALA A 58 -3.71 -4.50 11.53
C ALA A 58 -3.78 -5.95 11.03
N LYS A 59 -3.07 -6.24 9.95
CA LYS A 59 -2.73 -7.61 9.52
C LYS A 59 -1.45 -8.05 10.21
N THR A 60 -1.33 -9.35 10.48
CA THR A 60 -0.12 -9.95 11.04
C THR A 60 0.43 -11.04 10.12
N TRP A 61 1.75 -11.20 10.10
CA TRP A 61 2.41 -12.35 9.47
C TRP A 61 3.62 -12.78 10.29
N TYR A 62 4.09 -14.00 10.05
CA TYR A 62 5.25 -14.58 10.71
C TYR A 62 6.36 -14.82 9.68
N ASP A 63 7.56 -14.32 9.96
CA ASP A 63 8.76 -14.64 9.20
C ASP A 63 9.51 -15.79 9.92
N PRO A 64 9.49 -17.02 9.38
CA PRO A 64 10.16 -18.16 9.99
C PRO A 64 11.69 -18.07 9.95
N HIS A 65 12.26 -17.29 9.03
CA HIS A 65 13.72 -17.12 8.92
C HIS A 65 14.25 -16.22 10.01
N GLN A 66 13.47 -15.20 10.38
CA GLN A 66 13.83 -14.26 11.43
C GLN A 66 13.19 -14.60 12.77
N ASN A 67 12.31 -15.60 12.82
CA ASN A 67 11.49 -15.97 13.97
C ASN A 67 10.65 -14.80 14.52
N LYS A 68 10.25 -13.86 13.66
CA LYS A 68 9.58 -12.61 14.05
C LYS A 68 8.14 -12.59 13.59
N HIS A 69 7.29 -11.97 14.41
CA HIS A 69 5.97 -11.53 13.96
C HIS A 69 6.08 -10.11 13.46
N PHE A 70 5.36 -9.80 12.40
CA PHE A 70 5.22 -8.46 11.89
C PHE A 70 3.75 -8.11 11.82
N TRP A 71 3.47 -6.82 11.87
CA TRP A 71 2.13 -6.31 11.70
C TRP A 71 2.13 -4.99 10.95
N ILE A 72 1.05 -4.73 10.22
CA ILE A 72 0.87 -3.52 9.42
C ILE A 72 -0.59 -3.06 9.53
N PRO A 73 -0.87 -1.76 9.77
CA PRO A 73 -2.23 -1.24 9.68
C PRO A 73 -2.90 -1.63 8.36
N ILE A 74 -4.15 -2.09 8.40
CA ILE A 74 -4.87 -2.51 7.18
C ILE A 74 -4.96 -1.33 6.18
N SER A 75 -5.03 -0.10 6.68
CA SER A 75 -5.03 1.11 5.86
C SER A 75 -3.72 1.39 5.10
N LEU A 76 -2.63 0.70 5.44
CA LEU A 76 -1.35 0.73 4.72
C LEU A 76 -1.18 -0.44 3.76
N GLU A 77 -2.14 -1.36 3.67
CA GLU A 77 -2.07 -2.45 2.72
C GLU A 77 -1.89 -1.92 1.30
N ASN A 78 -0.84 -2.37 0.61
CA ASN A 78 -0.42 -1.93 -0.73
C ASN A 78 0.34 -0.59 -0.78
N ILE A 79 0.70 0.05 0.33
CA ILE A 79 1.52 1.28 0.28
C ILE A 79 2.92 1.03 -0.28
N GLU A 80 3.45 -0.17 -0.10
CA GLU A 80 4.72 -0.65 -0.65
C GLU A 80 4.71 -0.73 -2.19
N ASN A 81 3.53 -0.95 -2.79
CA ASN A 81 3.35 -1.08 -4.23
C ASN A 81 2.51 0.07 -4.84
N ASN A 82 2.42 1.20 -4.14
CA ASN A 82 1.65 2.38 -4.55
C ASN A 82 0.17 2.07 -4.81
N ASN A 83 -0.46 1.23 -3.99
CA ASN A 83 -1.86 0.79 -4.11
C ASN A 83 -2.19 0.10 -5.45
N GLY A 84 -1.21 -0.60 -6.03
CA GLY A 84 -1.29 -1.24 -7.33
C GLY A 84 -1.23 -0.27 -8.52
N TRP A 85 -0.82 0.99 -8.29
CA TRP A 85 -0.58 1.96 -9.34
C TRP A 85 0.86 1.84 -9.87
N ILE A 86 0.97 1.55 -11.15
CA ILE A 86 2.23 1.46 -11.88
C ILE A 86 2.58 2.86 -12.39
N LYS A 87 3.77 3.35 -12.08
CA LYS A 87 4.30 4.63 -12.57
C LYS A 87 4.70 4.48 -14.04
N ILE A 88 4.39 5.50 -14.85
CA ILE A 88 4.81 5.60 -16.25
C ILE A 88 6.02 6.53 -16.30
N GLU A 89 7.21 5.99 -16.52
CA GLU A 89 8.44 6.76 -16.75
C GLU A 89 8.76 6.89 -18.24
N SER A 90 8.25 5.95 -19.05
CA SER A 90 8.40 5.90 -20.50
C SER A 90 7.29 5.06 -21.14
N GLU A 91 7.22 5.05 -22.48
CA GLU A 91 6.28 4.20 -23.22
C GLU A 91 6.49 2.71 -22.96
N ASP A 92 7.71 2.29 -22.61
CA ASP A 92 8.04 0.89 -22.31
C ASP A 92 7.35 0.39 -21.02
N ASN A 93 6.84 1.30 -20.18
CA ASN A 93 6.08 0.95 -18.99
C ASN A 93 4.58 0.79 -19.25
N LEU A 94 4.11 1.05 -20.47
CA LEU A 94 2.70 0.91 -20.81
C LEU A 94 2.32 -0.57 -20.93
N PRO A 95 1.10 -0.94 -20.53
CA PRO A 95 0.64 -2.31 -20.67
C PRO A 95 0.53 -2.69 -22.15
N THR A 96 0.92 -3.93 -22.47
CA THR A 96 0.77 -4.50 -23.82
C THR A 96 -0.61 -5.12 -24.06
N ASP A 97 -1.39 -5.35 -23.00
CA ASP A 97 -2.72 -5.94 -23.10
C ASP A 97 -3.79 -4.88 -23.35
N THR A 98 -4.35 -4.89 -24.56
CA THR A 98 -5.40 -3.97 -25.03
C THR A 98 -6.82 -4.44 -24.69
N ASN A 99 -6.99 -5.60 -24.07
CA ASN A 99 -8.30 -6.16 -23.69
C ASN A 99 -8.70 -5.86 -22.24
N VAL A 100 -7.85 -5.12 -21.52
CA VAL A 100 -8.04 -4.75 -20.12
C VAL A 100 -8.32 -3.27 -20.03
N ASN A 101 -9.30 -2.90 -19.21
CA ASN A 101 -9.52 -1.50 -18.87
C ASN A 101 -8.52 -1.09 -17.80
N TYR A 102 -7.98 0.13 -17.90
CA TYR A 102 -7.08 0.68 -16.90
C TYR A 102 -7.62 1.99 -16.33
N PHE A 103 -7.54 2.16 -15.03
CA PHE A 103 -7.55 3.47 -14.40
C PHE A 103 -6.21 4.16 -14.65
N TYR A 104 -6.21 5.47 -14.85
CA TYR A 104 -4.98 6.26 -14.98
C TYR A 104 -5.05 7.59 -14.19
N CYS A 105 -3.88 8.13 -13.85
CA CYS A 105 -3.71 9.41 -13.17
C CYS A 105 -3.09 10.45 -14.11
N GLN A 106 -3.68 11.65 -14.16
CA GLN A 106 -3.17 12.79 -14.94
C GLN A 106 -2.47 13.80 -14.04
N MET A 107 -1.34 14.35 -14.49
CA MET A 107 -0.65 15.44 -13.82
C MET A 107 -1.56 16.68 -13.75
N GLY A 108 -1.49 17.43 -12.65
CA GLY A 108 -2.29 18.65 -12.46
C GLY A 108 -3.76 18.45 -12.08
N ASN A 109 -4.28 17.22 -12.09
CA ASN A 109 -5.66 16.92 -11.72
C ASN A 109 -5.74 15.88 -10.59
N PHE A 110 -5.33 16.28 -9.38
CA PHE A 110 -5.43 15.46 -8.16
C PHE A 110 -6.88 15.23 -7.69
N SER A 111 -7.88 15.80 -8.39
CA SER A 111 -9.30 15.56 -8.10
C SER A 111 -9.78 14.23 -8.68
N ASN A 112 -9.16 13.11 -8.29
CA ASN A 112 -9.72 11.75 -8.33
C ASN A 112 -10.50 11.30 -9.59
N ARG A 113 -10.22 11.82 -10.79
CA ARG A 113 -10.82 11.27 -12.02
C ARG A 113 -9.93 10.16 -12.54
N SER A 114 -10.06 8.99 -11.92
CA SER A 114 -9.64 7.75 -12.54
C SER A 114 -10.61 7.48 -13.70
N THR A 115 -10.23 7.91 -14.90
CA THR A 115 -10.97 7.56 -16.12
C THR A 115 -10.50 6.18 -16.57
N SER A 116 -11.42 5.32 -17.00
CA SER A 116 -11.06 4.02 -17.59
C SER A 116 -10.83 4.17 -19.09
N ALA A 117 -9.68 3.73 -19.60
CA ALA A 117 -9.44 3.59 -21.04
C ALA A 117 -9.19 2.11 -21.39
N MET A 118 -9.78 1.66 -22.51
CA MET A 118 -9.42 0.37 -23.12
C MET A 118 -8.05 0.43 -23.81
N ASP A 119 -7.67 1.60 -24.34
CA ASP A 119 -6.36 1.82 -24.96
C ASP A 119 -5.59 2.89 -24.18
N LEU A 120 -4.89 2.43 -23.14
CA LEU A 120 -4.05 3.30 -22.31
C LEU A 120 -2.87 3.86 -23.10
N ALA A 121 -2.33 3.13 -24.07
CA ALA A 121 -1.18 3.57 -24.85
C ALA A 121 -1.53 4.72 -25.81
N ALA A 122 -2.68 4.64 -26.48
CA ALA A 122 -3.21 5.77 -27.25
C ALA A 122 -3.48 6.98 -26.35
N SER A 123 -4.07 6.75 -25.16
CA SER A 123 -4.33 7.81 -24.20
C SER A 123 -3.03 8.47 -23.72
N TYR A 124 -2.00 7.69 -23.39
CA TYR A 124 -0.68 8.20 -23.01
C TYR A 124 -0.10 9.08 -24.10
N ARG A 125 -0.07 8.59 -25.35
CA ARG A 125 0.46 9.37 -26.50
C ARG A 125 -0.33 10.66 -26.75
N PHE A 126 -1.64 10.66 -26.53
CA PHE A 126 -2.48 11.86 -26.70
C PHE A 126 -2.18 12.93 -25.65
N TYR A 127 -1.94 12.52 -24.39
CA TYR A 127 -1.64 13.44 -23.29
C TYR A 127 -0.15 13.71 -23.09
N LYS A 128 0.73 13.00 -23.81
CA LYS A 128 2.17 13.20 -23.80
C LYS A 128 2.47 14.66 -24.16
N ASP A 129 3.35 15.30 -23.40
CA ASP A 129 3.73 16.71 -23.55
C ASP A 129 2.61 17.74 -23.27
N SER A 130 1.46 17.30 -22.74
CA SER A 130 0.39 18.18 -22.27
C SER A 130 0.49 18.43 -20.76
N ASN A 131 -0.18 19.47 -20.27
CA ASN A 131 -0.33 19.71 -18.82
C ASN A 131 -1.17 18.64 -18.10
N ALA A 132 -1.66 17.61 -18.81
CA ALA A 132 -2.44 16.49 -18.30
C ALA A 132 -1.75 15.13 -18.54
N GLU A 133 -0.42 15.12 -18.61
CA GLU A 133 0.39 13.90 -18.82
C GLU A 133 -0.01 12.77 -17.87
N LEU A 134 -0.09 11.55 -18.40
CA LEU A 134 -0.40 10.37 -17.59
C LEU A 134 0.83 9.96 -16.79
N THR A 135 0.69 9.85 -15.47
CA THR A 135 1.81 9.54 -14.57
C THR A 135 1.75 8.13 -14.00
N HIS A 136 0.55 7.59 -13.83
CA HIS A 136 0.35 6.27 -13.25
C HIS A 136 -0.87 5.58 -13.88
N TYR A 137 -0.92 4.25 -13.79
CA TYR A 137 -2.08 3.47 -14.16
C TYR A 137 -2.30 2.24 -13.27
N LYS A 138 -3.51 1.71 -13.24
CA LYS A 138 -3.88 0.50 -12.51
C LYS A 138 -4.92 -0.30 -13.31
N PRO A 139 -4.77 -1.64 -13.48
CA PRO A 139 -5.79 -2.47 -14.12
C PRO A 139 -7.13 -2.42 -13.37
N VAL A 140 -8.24 -2.39 -14.11
CA VAL A 140 -9.58 -2.52 -13.55
C VAL A 140 -9.86 -4.00 -13.32
N GLU A 141 -9.92 -4.40 -12.05
CA GLU A 141 -10.35 -5.75 -11.68
C GLU A 141 -11.82 -5.94 -12.09
N LYS A 142 -12.10 -6.96 -12.92
CA LYS A 142 -13.47 -7.34 -13.21
C LYS A 142 -14.10 -7.87 -11.92
N PRO A 143 -15.32 -7.43 -11.55
CA PRO A 143 -16.01 -8.01 -10.40
C PRO A 143 -16.11 -9.52 -10.59
N LYS A 144 -15.77 -10.28 -9.55
CA LYS A 144 -15.97 -11.72 -9.56
C LYS A 144 -17.46 -11.99 -9.79
N PRO A 145 -17.81 -13.00 -10.61
CA PRO A 145 -19.21 -13.37 -10.77
C PRO A 145 -19.84 -13.67 -9.41
N PRO A 146 -21.15 -13.44 -9.23
CA PRO A 146 -21.84 -13.79 -7.99
C PRO A 146 -21.61 -15.27 -7.68
N ILE A 147 -21.31 -15.57 -6.41
CA ILE A 147 -21.34 -16.95 -5.93
C ILE A 147 -22.83 -17.26 -5.75
N TYR A 148 -23.38 -18.12 -6.61
CA TYR A 148 -24.75 -18.62 -6.52
C TYR A 148 -24.83 -19.88 -5.66
#